data_AF-A0A217ED87-F1
#
_entry.id   AF-A0A217ED87-F1
#
_cell.length_a   1.000
_cell.length_b   1.000
_cell.length_c   1.000
_cell.angle_alpha   90.00
_cell.angle_beta   90.00
_cell.angle_gamma   90.00
#
_symmetry.space_group_name_H-M   'P 1'
#
loop_
_entity.id
_entity.type
_entity.pdbx_description
1 polymer ?
#
loop_
_entity_poly.entity_id
_entity_poly.type
_entity_poly.pdbx_seq_one_letter_code
_entity_poly.pdbx_strand_id
1 'polypeptide(L)' 'MNWYKLEKIVNRIAIAINGDEINVKIIPNEKRQNTSAGVISVEVGKKVLLESGQEVSLNLDGKSFYTALNQMYKLI' A
#
# COMPACT_ATOMS: atom_id res chain seq x y z
N MET A 1 -2.44 4.26 -18.11
CA MET A 1 -1.85 4.54 -16.78
C MET A 1 -1.38 6.00 -16.78
N ASN A 2 -1.76 6.83 -15.81
CA ASN A 2 -1.31 8.23 -15.75
C ASN A 2 0.12 8.29 -15.19
N TRP A 3 1.04 8.97 -15.87
CA TRP A 3 2.46 9.06 -15.50
C TRP A 3 2.68 9.59 -14.08
N TYR A 4 1.85 10.52 -13.62
CA TYR A 4 1.87 11.05 -12.25
C TYR A 4 1.64 9.97 -11.17
N LYS A 5 0.92 8.90 -11.50
CA LYS A 5 0.70 7.78 -10.56
C LYS A 5 1.93 6.89 -10.42
N LEU A 6 2.74 6.77 -11.47
CA LEU A 6 3.93 5.92 -11.46
C LEU A 6 5.02 6.50 -10.54
N GLU A 7 5.16 7.82 -10.50
CA GLU A 7 6.11 8.52 -9.60
C GLU A 7 5.81 8.29 -8.12
N LYS A 8 4.57 7.92 -7.78
CA LYS A 8 4.15 7.65 -6.39
C LYS A 8 4.41 6.23 -5.93
N ILE A 9 4.86 5.34 -6.83
CA ILE A 9 5.15 3.95 -6.50
C ILE A 9 6.58 3.86 -5.97
N VAL A 10 6.74 3.34 -4.75
CA VAL A 10 8.04 3.22 -4.10
C VAL A 10 8.31 1.76 -3.76
N ASN A 11 9.42 1.20 -4.27
CA ASN A 11 9.86 -0.13 -3.86
C ASN A 11 10.47 -0.07 -2.46
N ARG A 12 10.11 -1.01 -1.58
CA ARG A 12 10.63 -1.14 -0.21
C ARG A 12 10.84 -2.59 0.18
N ILE A 13 11.64 -2.79 1.21
CA ILE A 13 11.75 -4.07 1.92
C ILE A 13 10.87 -3.98 3.16
N ALA A 14 10.15 -5.05 3.45
CA ALA A 14 9.43 -5.23 4.69
C ALA A 14 9.93 -6.46 5.43
N ILE A 15 10.04 -6.37 6.75
CA ILE A 15 10.58 -7.44 7.61
C ILE A 15 9.56 -7.92 8.63
N ALA A 16 9.46 -9.23 8.81
CA ALA A 16 8.66 -9.86 9.86
C ALA A 16 9.48 -10.06 11.14
N ILE A 17 8.80 -10.38 12.25
CA ILE A 17 9.45 -10.56 13.57
C ILE A 17 10.46 -11.71 13.60
N ASN A 18 10.29 -12.71 12.73
CA ASN A 18 11.22 -13.83 12.58
C ASN A 18 12.41 -13.52 11.65
N GLY A 19 12.53 -12.28 11.15
CA GLY A 19 13.59 -11.86 10.23
C GLY A 19 13.33 -12.15 8.76
N ASP A 20 12.17 -12.71 8.40
CA ASP A 20 11.79 -12.89 6.99
C ASP A 20 11.61 -11.53 6.30
N GLU A 21 12.21 -11.36 5.12
CA GLU A 21 12.20 -10.12 4.34
C GLU A 21 11.49 -10.33 3.01
N ILE A 22 10.65 -9.36 2.63
CA ILE A 22 9.94 -9.36 1.35
C ILE A 22 10.08 -8.04 0.63
N ASN A 23 10.17 -8.08 -0.70
CA ASN A 23 10.05 -6.88 -1.53
C ASN A 23 8.57 -6.51 -1.68
N VAL A 24 8.29 -5.22 -1.54
CA VAL A 24 6.95 -4.67 -1.71
C VAL A 24 6.97 -3.35 -2.45
N LYS A 25 5.81 -2.96 -2.98
CA LYS A 25 5.59 -1.63 -3.54
C LYS A 25 4.62 -0.86 -2.66
N ILE A 26 4.99 0.34 -2.25
CA ILE A 26 4.06 1.29 -1.65
C ILE A 26 3.33 2.00 -2.78
N ILE A 27 2.00 1.90 -2.79
CA ILE A 27 1.13 2.48 -3.81
C ILE A 27 0.10 3.43 -3.17
N PRO A 28 -0.40 4.44 -3.90
CA PRO A 28 -1.48 5.28 -3.40
C PRO A 28 -2.76 4.46 -3.17
N ASN A 29 -3.45 4.72 -2.07
CA ASN A 29 -4.79 4.21 -1.80
C ASN A 29 -5.82 5.25 -2.27
N GLU A 30 -6.53 4.96 -3.36
CA GLU A 30 -7.52 5.88 -3.90
C GLU A 30 -8.94 5.43 -3.56
N LYS A 31 -9.78 6.39 -3.16
CA LYS A 31 -11.23 6.20 -3.04
C LYS A 31 -11.95 7.07 -4.05
N ARG A 32 -12.98 6.49 -4.67
CA ARG A 32 -13.94 7.26 -5.47
C ARG A 32 -14.83 8.04 -4.53
N GLN A 33 -15.00 9.32 -4.79
CA GLN A 33 -15.87 10.22 -4.06
C GLN A 33 -16.81 10.93 -5.01
N ASN A 34 -18.07 11.04 -4.61
CA ASN A 34 -19.07 11.80 -5.35
C ASN A 34 -18.98 13.27 -4.92
N THR A 35 -18.98 14.17 -5.89
CA THR A 35 -19.00 15.62 -5.70
C THR A 35 -20.15 16.22 -6.51
N SER A 36 -20.48 17.49 -6.25
CA SER A 36 -21.47 18.23 -7.05
C SER A 36 -21.10 18.35 -8.53
N ALA A 37 -19.81 18.22 -8.88
CA ALA A 37 -19.29 18.27 -10.24
C ALA A 37 -19.08 16.87 -10.87
N GLY A 38 -19.44 15.78 -10.17
CA GLY A 38 -19.27 14.40 -10.64
C GLY A 38 -18.40 13.54 -9.72
N VAL A 39 -17.94 12.40 -10.23
CA VAL A 39 -17.13 11.43 -9.47
C VAL A 39 -15.65 11.71 -9.65
N ILE A 40 -14.93 11.93 -8.55
CA ILE A 40 -13.47 12.08 -8.54
C ILE A 40 -12.82 10.91 -7.79
N SER A 41 -11.54 10.65 -8.09
CA SER A 41 -10.70 9.75 -7.28
C SER A 41 -9.78 10.58 -6.42
N VAL A 42 -9.79 10.31 -5.11
CA VAL A 42 -8.97 11.02 -4.13
C VAL A 42 -8.05 10.03 -3.45
N GLU A 43 -6.76 10.38 -3.34
CA GLU A 43 -5.81 9.63 -2.54
C GLU A 43 -6.12 9.82 -1.05
N VAL A 44 -6.45 8.74 -0.37
CA VAL A 44 -6.84 8.73 1.06
C VAL A 44 -5.79 8.07 1.96
N GLY A 45 -4.64 7.74 1.40
CA GLY A 45 -3.54 7.11 2.12
C GLY A 45 -2.66 6.27 1.20
N LYS A 46 -1.96 5.31 1.79
CA LYS A 46 -1.09 4.36 1.08
C LYS A 46 -1.53 2.92 1.34
N LYS A 47 -1.13 2.03 0.45
CA LYS A 47 -1.27 0.58 0.53
C LYS A 47 0.05 -0.08 0.15
N VAL A 48 0.16 -1.36 0.48
CA VAL A 48 1.25 -2.22 0.07
C VAL A 48 0.76 -3.13 -1.06
N LEU A 49 1.54 -3.23 -2.13
CA LEU A 49 1.36 -4.19 -3.20
C LEU A 49 2.45 -5.25 -3.06
N LEU A 50 2.03 -6.50 -2.83
CA LEU A 50 2.91 -7.66 -2.76
C LEU A 50 3.35 -8.10 -4.16
N GLU A 51 4.43 -8.88 -4.25
CA GLU A 51 4.87 -9.46 -5.53
C GLU A 51 3.81 -10.34 -6.20
N SER A 52 2.93 -10.96 -5.40
CA SER A 52 1.78 -11.72 -5.90
C SER A 52 0.74 -10.88 -6.63
N GLY A 53 0.83 -9.54 -6.56
CA GLY A 53 -0.18 -8.61 -7.08
C GLY A 53 -1.29 -8.28 -6.08
N GLN A 54 -1.27 -8.88 -4.88
CA GLN A 54 -2.23 -8.59 -3.82
C GLN A 54 -1.99 -7.21 -3.22
N GLU A 55 -3.06 -6.42 -3.10
CA GLU A 55 -3.05 -5.17 -2.35
C GLU A 55 -3.43 -5.40 -0.88
N VAL A 56 -2.66 -4.79 0.02
CA VAL A 56 -2.81 -4.91 1.46
C VAL A 56 -2.85 -3.51 2.07
N SER A 57 -3.78 -3.29 2.99
CA SER A 57 -3.85 -2.05 3.74
C SER A 57 -2.73 -1.97 4.77
N LEU A 58 -2.16 -0.78 4.94
CA LEU A 58 -1.33 -0.49 6.11
C LEU A 58 -2.18 -0.43 7.38
N ASN A 59 -1.58 -0.81 8.49
CA ASN A 59 -2.11 -0.57 9.82
C ASN A 59 -2.09 0.93 10.15
N LEU A 60 -2.73 1.31 11.27
CA LEU A 60 -2.84 2.71 11.69
C LEU A 60 -1.49 3.40 11.95
N ASP A 61 -0.43 2.63 12.22
CA ASP A 61 0.94 3.16 12.37
C ASP A 61 1.57 3.61 11.04
N GLY A 62 0.94 3.29 9.90
CA GLY A 62 1.41 3.61 8.55
C GLY A 62 2.68 2.87 8.14
N LYS A 63 3.17 1.92 8.94
CA LYS A 63 4.47 1.26 8.74
C LYS A 63 4.40 -0.26 8.83
N SER A 64 3.32 -0.83 9.37
CA SER A 64 3.10 -2.27 9.41
C SER A 64 1.88 -2.70 8.61
N PHE A 65 1.85 -3.97 8.21
CA PHE A 65 0.72 -4.59 7.50
C PHE A 65 0.73 -6.11 7.70
N TYR A 66 -0.40 -6.75 7.44
CA TYR A 66 -0.56 -8.20 7.56
C TYR A 66 -0.73 -8.83 6.18
N THR A 67 0.10 -9.82 5.83
CA THR A 67 -0.08 -10.59 4.59
C THR A 67 -1.03 -11.78 4.77
N ALA A 68 -1.14 -12.27 6.01
CA ALA A 68 -2.06 -13.32 6.44
C ALA A 68 -2.37 -13.19 7.94
N LEU A 69 -3.22 -14.08 8.48
CA LEU A 69 -3.51 -14.16 9.91
C LEU A 69 -2.19 -14.33 10.69
N ASN A 70 -1.92 -13.44 11.63
CA ASN A 70 -0.71 -13.40 12.48
C ASN A 70 0.62 -13.25 11.71
N GLN A 71 0.60 -12.93 10.41
CA GLN A 71 1.80 -12.73 9.59
C GLN A 71 2.00 -11.22 9.34
N MET A 72 2.62 -10.53 10.30
CA MET A 72 2.87 -9.08 10.24
C MET A 72 4.26 -8.76 9.71
N TYR A 73 4.35 -7.79 8.80
CA TYR A 73 5.59 -7.19 8.33
C TYR A 73 5.63 -5.70 8.67
N LYS A 74 6.83 -5.15 8.79
CA LYS A 74 7.11 -3.71 8.97
C LYS A 74 8.01 -3.21 7.85
N LEU A 75 7.68 -2.05 7.30
CA LEU A 75 8.50 -1.36 6.32
C LEU A 75 9.82 -0.88 6.96
N ILE A 76 10.94 -1.10 6.27
CA ILE A 76 12.26 -0.55 6.60
C ILE A 76 12.45 0.82 5.91
#